data_AF-A0A1Y4SJV6-F1
#
_entry.id   AF-A0A1Y4SJV6-F1
#
_cell.length_a   1.000
_cell.length_b   1.000
_cell.length_c   1.000
_cell.angle_alpha   90.00
_cell.angle_beta   90.00
_cell.angle_gamma   90.00
#
_symmetry.space_group_name_H-M   'P 1'
#
loop_
_entity.id
_entity.type
_entity.pdbx_description
1 polymer ?
#
loop_
_entity_poly.entity_id
_entity_poly.type
_entity_poly.pdbx_seq_one_letter_code
_entity_poly.pdbx_strand_id
1 'polypeptide(L)'
;MLKLKKIICFIVCLLVFIVVLVFIDQQTTYMVAVNQNNVEVSNENIVIEMSSGTSVGYFKKAELEEIDDGIYRIEAYFSLLSGESSGYQYTIDNSDKHIKEIRQYHLDEPDEYTVIYQNNN
;
A
#
# COMPACT_ATOMS: atom_id res chain seq x y z
N MET A 1 -2.74 -2.95 47.53
CA MET A 1 -3.60 -2.10 46.67
C MET A 1 -2.87 -0.99 45.92
N LEU A 2 -2.00 -0.18 46.56
CA LEU A 2 -1.35 0.96 45.89
C LEU A 2 -0.47 0.55 44.68
N LYS A 3 0.28 -0.55 44.79
CA LYS A 3 1.12 -1.09 43.70
C LYS A 3 0.29 -1.53 42.49
N LEU A 4 -0.84 -2.19 42.72
CA LEU A 4 -1.76 -2.63 41.65
C LEU A 4 -2.38 -1.43 40.91
N LYS A 5 -2.82 -0.38 41.64
CA LYS A 5 -3.33 0.86 41.03
C LYS A 5 -2.28 1.56 40.15
N LYS A 6 -1.02 1.58 40.58
CA LYS A 6 0.09 2.15 39.79
C LYS A 6 0.36 1.34 38.51
N ILE A 7 0.32 0.02 38.59
CA ILE A 7 0.48 -0.87 37.42
C ILE A 7 -0.66 -0.67 36.43
N ILE A 8 -1.91 -0.60 36.91
CA ILE A 8 -3.07 -0.35 36.05
C ILE A 8 -2.95 1.01 35.36
N CYS A 9 -2.57 2.06 36.10
CA CYS A 9 -2.33 3.39 35.52
C CYS A 9 -1.26 3.36 34.43
N PHE A 10 -0.14 2.66 34.67
CA PHE A 10 0.92 2.51 33.68
C PHE A 10 0.43 1.80 32.41
N ILE A 11 -0.35 0.72 32.55
CA ILE A 11 -0.92 -0.01 31.40
C ILE A 11 -1.86 0.90 30.60
N VAL A 12 -2.71 1.67 31.27
CA VAL A 12 -3.62 2.62 30.59
C VAL A 12 -2.82 3.69 29.86
N CYS A 13 -1.79 4.28 30.47
CA CYS A 13 -0.92 5.24 29.79
C CYS A 13 -0.23 4.63 28.56
N LEU A 14 0.25 3.38 28.67
CA LEU A 14 0.86 2.68 27.55
C LEU A 14 -0.13 2.46 26.40
N LEU A 15 -1.36 2.05 26.71
CA LEU A 15 -2.42 1.88 25.72
C LEU A 15 -2.75 3.20 25.01
N VAL A 16 -2.86 4.30 25.76
CA VAL A 16 -3.08 5.63 25.18
C VAL A 16 -1.90 6.01 24.27
N PHE A 17 -0.67 5.74 24.69
CA PHE A 17 0.51 6.02 23.87
C PHE A 17 0.51 5.22 22.56
N ILE A 18 0.14 3.94 22.59
CA ILE A 18 0.00 3.11 21.38
C ILE A 18 -1.07 3.69 20.44
N VAL A 19 -2.22 4.10 20.97
CA VAL A 19 -3.29 4.72 20.17
C VAL A 19 -2.80 6.00 19.48
N VAL A 20 -2.04 6.84 20.19
CA VAL A 20 -1.44 8.05 19.62
C VAL A 20 -0.47 7.71 18.49
N LEU A 21 0.39 6.68 18.66
CA LEU A 21 1.31 6.26 17.60
C LEU A 21 0.57 5.79 16.35
N VAL A 22 -0.48 4.97 16.51
CA VAL A 22 -1.31 4.51 15.39
C VAL A 22 -1.97 5.69 14.68
N PHE A 23 -2.47 6.67 15.43
CA PHE A 23 -3.08 7.87 14.86
C PHE A 23 -2.07 8.69 14.06
N ILE A 24 -0.87 8.94 14.60
CA ILE A 24 0.18 9.67 13.88
C ILE A 24 0.57 8.90 12.60
N ASP A 25 0.75 7.59 12.71
CA ASP A 25 1.13 6.74 11.58
C ASP A 25 0.08 6.74 10.46
N GLN A 26 -1.21 6.86 10.78
CA GLN A 26 -2.27 7.11 9.80
C GLN A 26 -2.16 8.51 9.16
N GLN A 27 -1.93 9.55 9.95
CA GLN A 27 -1.77 10.93 9.44
C GLN A 27 -0.51 11.10 8.57
N THR A 28 0.53 10.31 8.82
CA THR A 28 1.74 10.28 8.00
C THR A 28 1.68 9.28 6.87
N THR A 29 0.55 8.61 6.65
CA THR A 29 0.36 7.74 5.49
C THR A 29 -0.14 8.58 4.32
N TYR A 30 0.57 8.57 3.20
CA TYR A 30 0.23 9.34 2.00
C TYR A 30 0.40 8.50 0.74
N MET A 31 -0.40 8.83 -0.28
CA MET A 31 -0.31 8.19 -1.59
C MET A 31 0.98 8.62 -2.29
N VAL A 32 1.63 7.69 -2.96
CA VAL A 32 2.85 7.93 -3.73
C VAL A 32 2.74 7.35 -5.13
N ALA A 33 3.40 8.00 -6.08
CA ALA A 33 3.75 7.36 -7.35
C ALA A 33 4.94 6.43 -7.10
N VAL A 34 4.78 5.15 -7.42
CA VAL A 34 5.86 4.15 -7.31
C VAL A 34 6.44 3.86 -8.69
N ASN A 35 7.73 3.56 -8.73
CA ASN A 35 8.32 3.02 -9.94
C ASN A 35 8.12 1.50 -9.96
N GLN A 36 7.63 1.03 -11.09
CA GLN A 36 7.27 -0.36 -11.32
C GLN A 36 8.47 -1.05 -11.95
N ASN A 37 9.20 -1.84 -11.15
CA ASN A 37 10.45 -2.42 -11.64
C ASN A 37 10.19 -3.67 -12.48
N ASN A 38 9.16 -4.44 -12.10
CA ASN A 38 8.83 -5.70 -12.74
C ASN A 38 7.37 -6.08 -12.47
N VAL A 39 6.73 -6.71 -13.46
CA VAL A 39 5.40 -7.31 -13.34
C VAL A 39 5.52 -8.74 -13.83
N GLU A 40 5.28 -9.69 -12.94
CA GLU A 40 5.36 -11.11 -13.24
C GLU A 40 3.97 -11.73 -13.16
N VAL A 41 3.63 -12.57 -14.13
CA VAL A 41 2.40 -13.37 -14.10
C VAL A 41 2.79 -14.81 -13.88
N SER A 42 2.34 -15.39 -12.76
CA SER A 42 2.66 -16.77 -12.39
C SER A 42 1.46 -17.42 -11.70
N ASN A 43 1.09 -18.62 -12.15
CA ASN A 43 -0.01 -19.40 -11.56
C ASN A 43 -1.29 -18.57 -11.33
N GLU A 44 -1.74 -17.86 -12.37
CA GLU A 44 -2.95 -17.02 -12.33
C GLU A 44 -2.86 -15.81 -11.36
N ASN A 45 -1.69 -15.57 -10.76
CA ASN A 45 -1.43 -14.38 -9.98
C ASN A 45 -0.63 -13.36 -10.79
N ILE A 46 -0.93 -12.09 -10.56
CA ILE A 46 -0.14 -10.96 -11.04
C ILE A 46 0.66 -10.44 -9.83
N VAL A 47 1.98 -10.49 -9.93
CA VAL A 47 2.91 -10.00 -8.91
C VAL A 47 3.55 -8.72 -9.41
N ILE A 48 3.30 -7.63 -8.71
CA ILE A 48 3.81 -6.30 -9.04
C ILE A 48 4.89 -5.93 -8.02
N GLU A 49 6.11 -5.72 -8.48
CA GLU A 49 7.19 -5.21 -7.64
C GLU A 49 7.18 -3.67 -7.66
N MET A 50 6.91 -3.10 -6.50
CA MET A 50 6.87 -1.66 -6.30
C MET A 50 8.12 -1.20 -5.55
N SER A 51 8.81 -0.24 -6.15
CA SER A 51 9.90 0.47 -5.49
C SER A 51 9.60 1.96 -5.41
N SER A 52 10.02 2.56 -4.30
CA SER A 52 10.07 4.00 -4.19
C SER A 52 11.41 4.47 -4.72
N GLY A 53 11.42 5.14 -5.87
CA GLY A 53 12.61 5.79 -6.39
C GLY A 53 12.99 7.06 -5.63
N THR A 54 12.05 7.68 -4.90
CA THR A 54 12.19 9.06 -4.40
C THR A 54 11.51 9.36 -3.06
N SER A 55 10.68 8.47 -2.52
CA SER A 55 9.93 8.71 -1.29
C SER A 55 10.78 8.39 -0.04
N VAL A 56 10.63 9.26 0.96
CA VAL A 56 11.34 9.22 2.25
C VAL A 56 10.67 8.28 3.27
N GLY A 57 9.60 7.59 2.88
CA GLY A 57 8.80 6.72 3.75
C GLY A 57 8.98 5.23 3.48
N TYR A 58 8.26 4.42 4.25
CA TYR A 58 8.16 2.97 4.12
C TYR A 58 6.89 2.59 3.36
N PHE A 59 6.97 1.58 2.50
CA PHE A 59 5.81 1.04 1.81
C PHE A 59 4.84 0.43 2.83
N LYS A 60 3.59 0.89 2.87
CA LYS A 60 2.64 0.45 3.89
C LYS A 60 1.52 -0.42 3.35
N LYS A 61 0.95 -0.05 2.21
CA LYS A 61 -0.10 -0.81 1.54
C LYS A 61 -0.21 -0.40 0.07
N ALA A 62 -0.75 -1.31 -0.74
CA ALA A 62 -1.32 -0.99 -2.05
C ALA A 62 -2.81 -1.30 -2.04
N GLU A 63 -3.55 -0.50 -2.80
CA GLU A 63 -4.98 -0.68 -3.04
C GLU A 63 -5.22 -0.82 -4.54
N LEU A 64 -6.15 -1.70 -4.88
CA LEU A 64 -6.56 -1.98 -6.25
C LEU A 64 -8.06 -1.70 -6.37
N GLU A 65 -8.43 -0.79 -7.26
CA GLU A 65 -9.82 -0.34 -7.46
C GLU A 65 -10.24 -0.57 -8.90
N GLU A 66 -11.41 -1.15 -9.13
CA GLU A 66 -11.96 -1.30 -10.49
C GLU A 66 -12.56 0.02 -10.95
N ILE A 67 -12.07 0.56 -12.07
CA ILE A 67 -12.49 1.84 -12.63
C ILE A 67 -13.33 1.69 -13.89
N ASP A 68 -13.22 0.54 -14.58
CA ASP A 68 -14.01 0.13 -15.74
C ASP A 68 -13.96 -1.40 -15.84
N ASP A 69 -14.76 -2.02 -16.71
CA ASP A 69 -14.91 -3.47 -16.84
C ASP A 69 -13.58 -4.21 -17.07
N GLY A 70 -13.03 -4.78 -15.99
CA GLY A 70 -11.73 -5.46 -15.99
C GLY A 70 -10.52 -4.51 -16.03
N ILE A 71 -10.72 -3.21 -15.88
CA ILE A 71 -9.66 -2.20 -15.81
C ILE A 71 -9.55 -1.72 -14.37
N TYR A 72 -8.37 -1.89 -13.79
CA TYR A 72 -8.08 -1.57 -12.41
C TYR A 72 -7.07 -0.42 -12.29
N ARG A 73 -7.26 0.41 -11.28
CA ARG A 73 -6.31 1.42 -10.81
C ARG A 73 -5.59 0.89 -9.60
N ILE A 74 -4.27 1.03 -9.58
CA ILE A 74 -3.46 0.72 -8.41
C ILE A 74 -2.94 1.99 -7.74
N GLU A 75 -3.04 2.03 -6.42
CA GLU A 75 -2.54 3.12 -5.59
C GLU A 75 -1.60 2.56 -4.51
N ALA A 76 -0.41 3.15 -4.38
CA ALA A 76 0.55 2.79 -3.36
C ALA A 76 0.59 3.85 -2.26
N TYR A 77 0.68 3.41 -1.02
CA TYR A 77 0.67 4.27 0.17
C TYR A 77 1.90 4.03 1.02
N PHE A 78 2.57 5.13 1.38
CA PHE A 78 3.77 5.11 2.20
C PHE A 78 3.50 5.76 3.54
N SER A 79 4.14 5.30 4.60
CA SER A 79 4.15 5.97 5.91
C SER A 79 5.57 6.32 6.33
N LEU A 80 5.70 7.45 7.02
CA LEU A 80 6.97 7.87 7.63
C LEU A 80 7.36 7.03 8.86
N LEU A 81 6.43 6.24 9.41
CA LEU A 81 6.62 5.57 10.70
C LEU A 81 6.60 4.04 10.63
N SER A 82 5.95 3.44 9.62
CA SER A 82 5.78 1.99 9.54
C SER A 82 5.64 1.50 8.10
N GLY A 83 6.09 0.27 7.85
CA GLY A 83 6.02 -0.37 6.54
C GLY A 83 7.32 -1.10 6.17
N GLU A 84 7.45 -1.43 4.90
CA GLU A 84 8.59 -2.13 4.32
C GLU A 84 9.56 -1.18 3.60
N SER A 85 10.86 -1.49 3.67
CA SER A 85 11.95 -0.60 3.24
C SER A 85 12.35 -0.74 1.76
N SER A 86 11.37 -0.81 0.84
CA SER A 86 11.52 -1.05 -0.62
C SER A 86 11.49 -2.51 -1.05
N GLY A 87 11.07 -2.74 -2.31
CA GLY A 87 10.94 -4.07 -2.92
C GLY A 87 9.61 -4.74 -2.57
N TYR A 88 8.55 -3.96 -2.34
CA TYR A 88 7.27 -4.50 -1.95
C TYR A 88 6.65 -5.27 -3.10
N GLN A 89 6.23 -6.51 -2.83
CA GLN A 89 5.55 -7.36 -3.79
C GLN A 89 4.05 -7.33 -3.50
N TYR A 90 3.29 -6.75 -4.42
CA TYR A 90 1.84 -6.79 -4.38
C TYR A 90 1.34 -7.94 -5.27
N THR A 91 0.78 -8.96 -4.64
CA THR A 91 0.24 -10.13 -5.33
C THR A 91 -1.28 -10.01 -5.46
N ILE A 92 -1.77 -10.14 -6.68
CA ILE A 92 -3.17 -10.08 -7.05
C ILE A 92 -3.58 -11.44 -7.62
N ASP A 93 -4.64 -12.04 -7.05
CA ASP A 93 -5.28 -13.23 -7.60
C ASP A 93 -6.12 -12.82 -8.82
N ASN A 94 -5.81 -13.39 -10.00
CA ASN A 94 -6.53 -13.20 -11.25
C ASN A 94 -6.96 -14.56 -11.84
N SER A 95 -7.32 -15.52 -10.99
CA SER A 95 -7.82 -16.85 -11.39
C SER A 95 -9.13 -16.79 -12.18
N ASP A 96 -9.95 -15.76 -11.96
CA ASP A 96 -11.18 -15.51 -12.73
C ASP A 96 -10.92 -14.87 -14.12
N LYS A 97 -9.69 -14.42 -14.37
CA LYS A 97 -9.25 -13.71 -15.59
C LYS A 97 -10.06 -12.46 -15.89
N HIS A 98 -10.66 -11.85 -14.86
CA HIS A 98 -11.43 -10.63 -15.00
C HIS A 98 -10.53 -9.41 -15.23
N ILE A 99 -9.31 -9.43 -14.69
CA ILE A 99 -8.35 -8.32 -14.85
C ILE A 99 -7.77 -8.34 -16.27
N LYS A 100 -8.15 -7.32 -17.05
CA LYS A 100 -7.66 -7.02 -18.39
C LYS A 100 -6.52 -6.02 -18.37
N GLU A 101 -6.58 -5.01 -17.51
CA GLU A 101 -5.58 -3.95 -17.45
C GLU A 101 -5.42 -3.42 -16.02
N ILE A 102 -4.18 -3.10 -15.64
CA ILE A 102 -3.88 -2.38 -14.40
C ILE A 102 -3.15 -1.09 -14.76
N ARG A 103 -3.64 0.04 -14.24
CA ARG A 103 -3.15 1.40 -14.49
C ARG A 103 -2.63 2.04 -13.21
N GLN A 104 -1.55 2.80 -13.33
CA GLN A 104 -1.08 3.73 -12.29
C GLN A 104 -1.27 5.15 -12.77
N TYR A 105 -1.96 5.97 -11.99
CA TYR A 105 -2.15 7.38 -12.30
C TYR A 105 -1.01 8.22 -11.73
N HIS A 106 -0.62 9.27 -12.45
CA HIS A 106 0.38 10.21 -11.96
C HIS A 106 -0.24 11.11 -10.89
N LEU A 107 0.52 11.42 -9.85
CA LEU A 107 0.05 12.29 -8.77
C LEU A 107 -0.14 13.74 -9.22
N ASP A 108 0.75 14.21 -10.09
CA ASP A 108 0.76 15.58 -10.58
C ASP A 108 -0.19 15.79 -11.77
N GLU A 109 -0.52 14.69 -12.48
CA GLU A 109 -1.32 14.69 -13.70
C GLU A 109 -2.38 13.58 -13.63
N PRO A 110 -3.56 13.85 -13.02
CA PRO A 110 -4.55 12.82 -12.68
C PRO A 110 -5.27 12.23 -13.89
N ASP A 111 -5.14 12.83 -15.07
CA ASP A 111 -5.67 12.29 -16.33
C ASP A 111 -4.65 11.40 -17.06
N GLU A 112 -3.38 11.45 -16.66
CA GLU A 112 -2.33 10.63 -17.24
C GLU A 112 -2.08 9.37 -16.42
N TYR A 113 -1.93 8.25 -17.10
CA TYR A 113 -1.65 6.97 -16.48
C TYR A 113 -0.58 6.17 -17.23
N THR A 114 0.08 5.29 -16.49
CA THR A 114 0.96 4.25 -17.02
C THR A 114 0.24 2.91 -16.94
N VAL A 115 0.25 2.16 -18.04
CA VAL A 115 -0.23 0.77 -18.06
C VAL A 115 0.85 -0.11 -17.46
N ILE A 116 0.51 -0.77 -16.36
CA ILE A 116 1.40 -1.66 -15.62
C ILE A 116 1.30 -3.08 -16.15
N TYR A 117 0.05 -3.53 -16.31
CA TYR A 117 -0.29 -4.86 -16.73
C TYR A 117 -1.37 -4.75 -17.79
N GLN A 118 -1.24 -5.55 -18.84
CA GLN A 118 -2.26 -5.72 -19.85
C GLN A 118 -2.33 -7.19 -20.24
N ASN A 119 -3.52 -7.77 -20.13
CA ASN A 119 -3.83 -9.10 -20.60
C ASN A 119 -4.20 -9.00 -22.09
N ASN A 120 -3.31 -9.50 -22.96
CA ASN A 120 -3.52 -9.48 -24.41
C ASN A 120 -4.28 -10.71 -24.93
N ASN A 121 -4.95 -11.47 -24.05
CA ASN A 121 -5.75 -12.65 -24.42
C ASN A 121 -7.12 -12.29 -24.97
#